data_AF-A0A952E8H5-F1
#
_entry.id   AF-A0A952E8H5-F1
#
_cell.length_a   1.000
_cell.length_b   1.000
_cell.length_c   1.000
_cell.angle_alpha   90.00
_cell.angle_beta   90.00
_cell.angle_gamma   90.00
#
_symmetry.space_group_name_H-M   'P 1'
#
loop_
_entity.id
_entity.type
_entity.pdbx_description
1 polymer ?
#
loop_
_entity_poly.entity_id
_entity_poly.type
_entity_poly.pdbx_seq_one_letter_code
_entity_poly.pdbx_strand_id
1 'polypeptide(L)'
;MIRGGGGNQIYEKCVSNSASILAGIENGLKASELESNYGSLGIECPFLIDGICVFYSKRPTACREHIVTGSAGFCDGSGGEPKVADMPVSVLECLGELASELEGSDLEAVILPFMFAWADDNKGRDEQRWPVEMMVEKFVGILEAKADECLVESVCLSV
;
A
#
# COMPACT_ATOMS: atom_id res chain seq x y z
N MET A 1 -18.40 -2.53 -2.36
CA MET A 1 -19.22 -2.18 -1.18
C MET A 1 -19.03 -3.23 -0.07
N ILE A 2 -18.38 -2.86 1.04
CA ILE A 2 -18.13 -3.75 2.18
C ILE A 2 -19.45 -3.96 2.94
N ARG A 3 -20.17 -5.05 2.62
CA ARG A 3 -21.36 -5.48 3.38
C ARG A 3 -20.93 -6.51 4.43
N GLY A 4 -20.55 -6.03 5.61
CA GLY A 4 -20.29 -6.80 6.81
C GLY A 4 -20.29 -5.84 7.99
N GLY A 5 -20.97 -6.18 9.10
CA GLY A 5 -21.36 -5.28 10.20
C GLY A 5 -20.26 -4.54 10.98
N GLY A 6 -19.00 -4.56 10.52
CA GLY A 6 -17.87 -3.80 11.08
C GLY A 6 -17.55 -2.48 10.35
N GLY A 7 -18.35 -2.09 9.35
CA GLY A 7 -18.07 -0.90 8.54
C GLY A 7 -17.98 0.41 9.34
N ASN A 8 -18.79 0.56 10.40
CA ASN A 8 -18.76 1.75 11.24
C ASN A 8 -17.45 1.86 12.06
N GLN A 9 -17.00 0.75 12.64
CA GLN A 9 -15.78 0.71 13.44
C GLN A 9 -14.51 0.98 12.60
N ILE A 10 -14.45 0.44 11.38
CA ILE A 10 -13.33 0.69 10.46
C ILE A 10 -13.29 2.17 10.07
N TYR A 11 -14.43 2.76 9.75
CA TYR A 11 -14.52 4.17 9.41
C TYR A 11 -14.06 5.06 10.56
N GLU A 12 -14.54 4.82 11.78
CA GLU A 12 -14.11 5.54 12.98
C GLU A 12 -12.59 5.44 13.21
N LYS A 13 -12.00 4.25 13.03
CA LYS A 13 -10.54 4.07 13.10
C LYS A 13 -9.80 4.86 12.02
N CYS A 14 -10.28 4.85 10.77
CA CYS A 14 -9.69 5.66 9.70
C CYS A 14 -9.73 7.15 10.03
N VAL A 15 -10.86 7.67 10.53
CA VAL A 15 -11.01 9.06 10.95
C VAL A 15 -10.02 9.40 12.07
N SER A 16 -9.95 8.58 13.13
CA SER A 16 -9.01 8.78 14.23
C SER A 16 -7.56 8.80 13.75
N ASN A 17 -7.17 7.84 12.91
CA ASN A 17 -5.81 7.75 12.38
C ASN A 17 -5.47 8.93 11.47
N SER A 18 -6.41 9.38 10.65
CA SER A 18 -6.23 10.54 9.77
C SER A 18 -5.97 11.82 10.58
N ALA A 19 -6.66 12.00 11.71
CA ALA A 19 -6.44 13.14 12.60
C ALA A 19 -5.03 13.12 13.22
N SER A 20 -4.54 11.94 13.63
CA SER A 20 -3.18 11.78 14.14
C SER A 20 -2.12 12.14 13.09
N ILE A 21 -2.32 11.72 11.83
CA ILE A 21 -1.41 12.06 10.73
C ILE A 21 -1.43 13.56 10.45
N LEU A 22 -2.61 14.17 10.36
CA LEU A 22 -2.76 15.61 10.12
C LEU A 22 -2.11 16.43 11.22
N ALA A 23 -2.33 16.08 12.49
CA ALA A 23 -1.67 16.72 13.62
C ALA A 23 -0.14 16.58 13.54
N GLY A 24 0.38 15.42 13.10
CA GLY A 24 1.81 15.24 12.85
C GLY A 24 2.34 16.23 11.80
N ILE A 25 1.64 16.35 10.67
CA ILE A 25 2.00 17.26 9.57
C ILE A 25 1.96 18.72 10.04
N GLU A 26 0.92 19.12 10.78
CA GLU A 26 0.82 20.48 11.36
C GLU A 26 1.98 20.79 12.31
N ASN A 27 2.49 19.78 13.01
CA ASN A 27 3.66 19.89 13.88
C ASN A 27 5.00 19.73 13.14
N GLY A 28 5.01 19.74 11.81
CA GLY A 28 6.21 19.79 10.98
C GLY A 28 6.71 18.44 10.45
N LEU A 29 5.94 17.35 10.60
CA LEU A 29 6.25 16.06 9.97
C LEU A 29 6.21 16.21 8.44
N LYS A 30 7.31 15.86 7.77
CA LYS A 30 7.37 15.88 6.30
C LYS A 30 6.74 14.63 5.71
N ALA A 31 6.17 14.74 4.51
CA ALA A 31 5.61 13.61 3.78
C ALA A 31 6.64 12.47 3.55
N SER A 32 7.90 12.81 3.28
CA SER A 32 9.00 11.84 3.16
C SER A 32 9.34 11.13 4.48
N GLU A 33 9.09 11.80 5.61
CA GLU A 33 9.26 11.22 6.94
C GLU A 33 8.09 10.30 7.27
N LEU A 34 6.90 10.55 6.72
CA LEU A 34 5.70 9.74 6.96
C LEU A 34 5.85 8.32 6.39
N GLU A 35 6.51 8.19 5.25
CA GLU A 35 6.79 6.90 4.60
C GLU A 35 7.86 6.10 5.35
N SER A 36 8.93 6.77 5.78
CA SER A 36 10.04 6.16 6.54
C SER A 36 9.71 5.93 8.03
N ASN A 37 8.69 6.61 8.56
CA ASN A 37 8.34 6.58 9.99
C ASN A 37 6.91 6.12 10.28
N TYR A 38 6.18 5.55 9.31
CA TYR A 38 4.79 5.14 9.56
C TYR A 38 4.64 4.24 10.82
N GLY A 39 5.61 3.35 11.05
CA GLY A 39 5.67 2.53 12.26
C GLY A 39 5.89 3.32 13.56
N SER A 40 6.64 4.43 13.54
CA SER A 40 6.88 5.25 14.72
C SER A 40 5.69 6.14 15.10
N LEU A 41 4.72 6.32 14.20
CA LEU A 41 3.49 7.04 14.50
C LEU A 41 2.60 6.29 15.51
N GLY A 42 2.86 5.00 15.76
CA GLY A 42 2.03 4.18 16.65
C GLY A 42 0.59 4.02 16.16
N ILE A 43 0.36 4.24 14.86
CA ILE A 43 -0.97 4.18 14.24
C ILE A 43 -1.27 2.73 13.87
N GLU A 44 -2.22 2.13 14.57
CA GLU A 44 -2.70 0.79 14.22
C GLU A 44 -3.42 0.79 12.87
N CYS A 45 -3.35 -0.34 12.16
CA CYS A 45 -4.15 -0.53 10.94
C CYS A 45 -5.66 -0.45 11.26
N PRO A 46 -6.47 0.36 10.52
CA PRO A 46 -7.92 0.45 10.73
C PRO A 46 -8.66 -0.89 10.59
N PHE A 47 -8.07 -1.86 9.89
CA PHE A 47 -8.63 -3.21 9.70
C PHE A 47 -8.21 -4.22 10.78
N LEU A 48 -7.44 -3.79 11.79
CA LEU A 48 -7.06 -4.65 12.91
C LEU A 48 -8.12 -4.55 14.01
N ILE A 49 -8.82 -5.64 14.30
CA ILE A 49 -9.75 -5.75 15.43
C ILE A 49 -9.23 -6.85 16.34
N ASP A 50 -9.02 -6.54 17.62
CA ASP A 50 -8.44 -7.45 18.61
C ASP A 50 -7.13 -8.12 18.15
N GLY A 51 -6.27 -7.35 17.47
CA GLY A 51 -5.00 -7.85 16.93
C GLY A 51 -5.14 -8.74 15.69
N ILE A 52 -6.35 -8.93 15.17
CA ILE A 52 -6.63 -9.78 14.00
C ILE A 52 -7.09 -8.91 12.83
N CYS A 53 -6.49 -9.14 11.66
CA CYS A 53 -6.90 -8.47 10.43
C CYS A 53 -8.26 -9.03 9.96
N VAL A 54 -9.34 -8.27 10.16
CA VAL A 54 -10.70 -8.72 9.79
C VAL A 54 -10.95 -8.72 8.28
N PHE A 55 -10.00 -8.21 7.49
CA PHE A 55 -10.05 -8.19 6.04
C PHE A 55 -8.97 -9.07 5.41
N TYR A 56 -8.45 -10.07 6.13
CA TYR A 56 -7.35 -10.94 5.68
C TYR A 56 -7.55 -11.49 4.26
N SER A 57 -8.73 -12.05 3.98
CA SER A 57 -9.06 -12.65 2.67
C SER A 57 -9.12 -11.62 1.53
N LYS A 58 -9.27 -10.34 1.87
CA LYS A 58 -9.41 -9.21 0.95
C LYS A 58 -8.26 -8.20 1.13
N ARG A 59 -7.13 -8.63 1.71
CA ARG A 59 -5.95 -7.77 1.87
C ARG A 59 -5.53 -7.19 0.52
N PRO A 60 -5.27 -5.87 0.45
CA PRO A 60 -4.78 -5.24 -0.77
C PRO A 60 -3.38 -5.77 -1.11
N THR A 61 -2.96 -5.60 -2.37
CA THR A 61 -1.68 -6.09 -2.90
C THR A 61 -0.50 -5.65 -2.03
N ALA A 62 -0.46 -4.38 -1.61
CA ALA A 62 0.57 -3.86 -0.70
C ALA A 62 0.73 -4.72 0.58
N CYS A 63 -0.38 -5.14 1.20
CA CYS A 63 -0.33 -5.99 2.41
C CYS A 63 -0.01 -7.46 2.12
N ARG A 64 -0.12 -7.91 0.87
CA ARG A 64 0.22 -9.28 0.45
C ARG A 64 1.69 -9.41 0.08
N GLU A 65 2.31 -8.33 -0.35
CA GLU A 65 3.73 -8.28 -0.69
C GLU A 65 4.60 -7.92 0.52
N HIS A 66 4.03 -7.25 1.52
CA HIS A 66 4.72 -6.98 2.78
C HIS A 66 4.72 -8.21 3.72
N ILE A 67 5.52 -9.22 3.36
CA ILE A 67 5.64 -10.48 4.13
C ILE A 67 6.85 -10.40 5.06
N VAL A 68 6.60 -10.35 6.36
CA VAL A 68 7.67 -10.40 7.37
C VAL A 68 7.98 -11.86 7.70
N THR A 69 9.26 -12.24 7.60
CA THR A 69 9.76 -13.60 7.89
C THR A 69 10.49 -13.69 9.24
N GLY A 70 10.69 -12.55 9.92
CA GLY A 70 11.32 -12.44 11.23
C GLY A 70 10.36 -12.64 12.41
N SER A 71 10.86 -12.34 13.63
CA SER A 71 10.05 -12.39 14.85
C SER A 71 8.95 -11.33 14.84
N ALA A 72 7.78 -11.66 15.40
CA ALA A 72 6.70 -10.71 15.61
C ALA A 72 7.10 -9.54 16.53
N GLY A 73 8.12 -9.72 17.39
CA GLY A 73 8.68 -8.64 18.23
C GLY A 73 9.42 -7.55 17.46
N PHE A 74 9.59 -7.67 16.14
CA PHE A 74 10.08 -6.58 15.28
C PHE A 74 8.94 -5.69 14.76
N CYS A 75 7.69 -6.16 14.81
CA CYS A 75 6.55 -5.44 14.26
C CYS A 75 6.13 -4.21 15.08
N ASP A 76 6.48 -4.14 16.37
CA ASP A 76 6.24 -3.00 17.25
C ASP A 76 7.50 -2.12 17.46
N GLY A 77 8.56 -2.41 16.70
CA GLY A 77 9.85 -1.73 16.79
C GLY A 77 10.68 -2.08 18.03
N SER A 78 10.21 -2.93 18.95
CA SER A 78 10.92 -3.23 20.19
C SER A 78 12.16 -4.11 20.00
N GLY A 79 12.18 -4.94 18.95
CA GLY A 79 13.30 -5.83 18.64
C GLY A 79 14.25 -5.37 17.52
N GLY A 80 13.98 -4.23 16.86
CA GLY A 80 14.69 -3.78 15.65
C GLY A 80 13.85 -3.90 14.38
N GLU A 81 14.51 -3.81 13.21
CA GLU A 81 13.81 -3.78 11.92
C GLU A 81 13.28 -5.16 11.50
N PRO A 82 12.03 -5.24 11.01
CA PRO A 82 11.46 -6.49 10.53
C PRO A 82 12.14 -6.95 9.25
N LYS A 83 12.50 -8.24 9.19
CA LYS A 83 12.99 -8.86 7.95
C LYS A 83 11.82 -9.09 6.99
N VAL A 84 11.69 -8.24 5.98
CA VAL A 84 10.74 -8.39 4.88
C VAL A 84 11.29 -9.41 3.87
N ALA A 85 10.41 -10.22 3.28
CA ALA A 85 10.78 -11.13 2.20
C ALA A 85 11.10 -10.33 0.93
N ASP A 86 12.22 -10.67 0.29
CA ASP A 86 12.58 -10.07 -0.98
C ASP A 86 11.63 -10.57 -2.07
N MET A 87 10.97 -9.61 -2.73
CA MET A 87 10.08 -9.88 -3.86
C MET A 87 10.82 -9.51 -5.16
N PRO A 88 11.04 -10.45 -6.09
CA PRO A 88 11.76 -10.16 -7.33
C PRO A 88 11.08 -9.09 -8.19
N VAL A 89 9.74 -9.02 -8.11
CA VAL A 89 8.93 -8.00 -8.78
C VAL A 89 7.80 -7.60 -7.83
N SER A 90 7.60 -6.29 -7.68
CA SER A 90 6.46 -5.70 -6.95
C SER A 90 5.26 -5.58 -7.88
N VAL A 91 4.25 -6.44 -7.68
CA VAL A 91 2.96 -6.37 -8.39
C VAL A 91 2.24 -5.07 -8.06
N LEU A 92 2.38 -4.54 -6.84
CA LEU A 92 1.84 -3.23 -6.49
C LEU A 92 2.38 -2.13 -7.40
N GLU A 93 3.70 -2.08 -7.59
CA GLU A 93 4.34 -1.07 -8.46
C GLU A 93 3.93 -1.25 -9.92
N CYS A 94 3.90 -2.48 -10.43
CA CYS A 94 3.43 -2.76 -11.79
C CYS A 94 1.99 -2.30 -12.02
N LEU A 95 1.10 -2.53 -11.05
CA LEU A 95 -0.29 -2.07 -11.12
C LEU A 95 -0.40 -0.55 -11.06
N GLY A 96 0.44 0.10 -10.24
CA GLY A 96 0.52 1.54 -10.16
C GLY A 96 0.98 2.18 -11.47
N GLU A 97 2.03 1.63 -12.08
CA GLU A 97 2.54 2.07 -13.38
C GLU A 97 1.50 1.88 -14.49
N LEU A 98 0.83 0.71 -14.52
CA LEU A 98 -0.27 0.47 -15.46
C LEU A 98 -1.39 1.51 -15.30
N ALA A 99 -1.81 1.79 -14.06
CA ALA A 99 -2.85 2.79 -13.80
C ALA A 99 -2.42 4.19 -14.27
N SER A 100 -1.19 4.60 -13.99
CA SER A 100 -0.60 5.85 -14.46
C SER A 100 -0.63 5.95 -16.00
N GLU A 101 -0.24 4.90 -16.72
CA GLU A 101 -0.30 4.88 -18.19
C GLU A 101 -1.72 4.97 -18.74
N LEU A 102 -2.66 4.23 -18.14
CA LEU A 102 -4.04 4.15 -18.62
C LEU A 102 -4.82 5.44 -18.36
N GLU A 103 -4.54 6.11 -17.26
CA GLU A 103 -5.21 7.34 -16.85
C GLU A 103 -4.48 8.61 -17.33
N GLY A 104 -3.24 8.47 -17.80
CA GLY A 104 -2.41 9.61 -18.21
C GLY A 104 -2.08 10.53 -17.03
N SER A 105 -1.94 9.97 -15.84
CA SER A 105 -1.64 10.69 -14.59
C SER A 105 -0.31 10.24 -14.01
N ASP A 106 0.22 10.99 -13.05
CA ASP A 106 1.34 10.52 -12.25
C ASP A 106 0.92 9.34 -11.36
N LEU A 107 1.91 8.54 -10.92
CA LEU A 107 1.70 7.49 -9.92
C LEU A 107 1.26 8.14 -8.60
N GLU A 108 0.10 7.70 -8.09
CA GLU A 108 -0.49 8.23 -6.86
C GLU A 108 -0.56 7.13 -5.79
N ALA A 109 -0.09 7.43 -4.59
CA ALA A 109 -0.26 6.59 -3.41
C ALA A 109 -1.03 7.35 -2.33
N VAL A 110 -2.05 6.72 -1.76
CA VAL A 110 -2.88 7.29 -0.71
C VAL A 110 -2.69 6.51 0.57
N ILE A 111 -2.37 7.22 1.65
CA ILE A 111 -2.21 6.58 2.96
C ILE A 111 -3.57 6.10 3.43
N LEU A 112 -3.60 4.86 3.89
CA LEU A 112 -4.82 4.11 4.19
C LEU A 112 -5.89 4.88 5.00
N PRO A 113 -5.55 5.67 6.04
CA PRO A 113 -6.55 6.45 6.78
C PRO A 113 -7.29 7.51 5.93
N PHE A 114 -6.68 8.02 4.86
CA PHE A 114 -7.29 9.00 3.96
C PHE A 114 -8.07 8.38 2.80
N MET A 115 -8.07 7.05 2.66
CA MET A 115 -8.67 6.35 1.52
C MET A 115 -10.13 6.76 1.27
N PHE A 116 -10.94 6.92 2.32
CA PHE A 116 -12.36 7.25 2.15
C PHE A 116 -12.57 8.70 1.67
N ALA A 117 -11.78 9.64 2.16
CA ALA A 117 -11.84 11.03 1.69
C ALA A 117 -11.39 11.11 0.22
N TRP A 118 -10.27 10.45 -0.08
CA TRP A 118 -9.77 10.35 -1.45
C TRP A 118 -10.80 9.74 -2.40
N ALA A 119 -11.48 8.66 -1.98
CA ALA A 119 -12.52 8.02 -2.80
C ALA A 119 -13.74 8.93 -3.03
N ASP A 120 -14.06 9.82 -2.07
CA ASP A 120 -15.15 10.79 -2.21
C ASP A 120 -14.83 11.89 -3.23
N ASP A 121 -13.56 12.32 -3.27
CA ASP A 121 -13.04 13.31 -4.20
C ASP A 121 -12.78 12.74 -5.61
N ASN A 122 -12.56 11.42 -5.71
CA ASN A 122 -12.26 10.71 -6.96
C ASN A 122 -13.45 9.88 -7.49
N LYS A 123 -14.68 10.29 -7.17
CA LYS A 123 -15.90 9.65 -7.69
C LYS A 123 -15.87 9.60 -9.22
N GLY A 124 -16.05 8.41 -9.78
CA GLY A 124 -16.06 8.20 -11.24
C GLY A 124 -14.74 7.68 -11.82
N ARG A 125 -13.62 7.70 -11.08
CA ARG A 125 -12.42 6.93 -11.51
C ARG A 125 -12.75 5.44 -11.63
N ASP A 126 -13.59 4.92 -10.74
CA ASP A 126 -14.04 3.53 -10.74
C ASP A 126 -15.03 3.19 -11.88
N GLU A 127 -15.52 4.18 -12.63
CA GLU A 127 -16.37 3.98 -13.80
C GLU A 127 -15.57 3.83 -15.09
N GLN A 128 -14.28 4.18 -15.09
CA GLN A 128 -13.42 4.04 -16.25
C GLN A 128 -13.25 2.56 -16.64
N ARG A 129 -13.25 2.29 -17.94
CA ARG A 129 -13.15 0.94 -18.50
C ARG A 129 -12.16 0.96 -19.64
N TRP A 130 -11.36 -0.10 -19.71
CA TRP A 130 -10.42 -0.33 -20.80
C TRP A 130 -10.62 -1.74 -21.36
N PRO A 131 -10.27 -1.98 -22.64
CA PRO A 131 -10.26 -3.33 -23.21
C PRO A 131 -9.35 -4.28 -22.42
N VAL A 132 -9.84 -5.49 -22.14
CA VAL A 132 -9.14 -6.45 -21.29
C VAL A 132 -7.84 -6.94 -21.92
N GLU A 133 -7.83 -7.21 -23.23
CA GLU A 133 -6.61 -7.69 -23.91
C GLU A 133 -5.49 -6.67 -23.78
N MET A 134 -5.81 -5.40 -24.03
CA MET A 134 -4.86 -4.29 -23.92
C MET A 134 -4.30 -4.12 -22.49
N MET A 135 -5.16 -4.19 -21.47
CA MET A 135 -4.69 -4.09 -20.08
C MET A 135 -3.76 -5.24 -19.70
N VAL A 136 -4.10 -6.47 -20.09
CA VAL A 136 -3.29 -7.65 -19.77
C VAL A 136 -1.95 -7.61 -20.49
N GLU A 137 -1.95 -7.28 -21.79
CA GLU A 137 -0.72 -7.17 -22.58
C GLU A 137 0.22 -6.12 -21.99
N LYS A 138 -0.29 -4.92 -21.66
CA LYS A 138 0.51 -3.88 -20.99
C LYS A 138 1.04 -4.33 -19.64
N PHE A 139 0.18 -4.91 -18.81
CA PHE A 139 0.56 -5.35 -17.47
C PHE A 139 1.67 -6.41 -17.50
N VAL A 140 1.56 -7.40 -18.39
CA VAL A 140 2.60 -8.42 -18.58
C VAL A 140 3.89 -7.78 -19.07
N GLY A 141 3.83 -6.83 -20.01
CA GLY A 141 5.02 -6.10 -20.47
C GLY A 141 5.73 -5.35 -19.34
N ILE A 142 4.99 -4.68 -18.45
CA ILE A 142 5.55 -4.01 -17.27
C ILE A 142 6.19 -5.02 -16.30
N LEU A 143 5.52 -6.17 -16.06
CA LEU A 143 6.07 -7.23 -15.22
C LEU A 143 7.39 -7.78 -15.76
N GLU A 144 7.46 -8.07 -17.06
CA GLU A 144 8.67 -8.58 -17.72
C GLU A 144 9.81 -7.56 -17.65
N ALA A 145 9.52 -6.29 -17.94
CA ALA A 145 10.51 -5.22 -17.86
C ALA A 145 11.11 -5.07 -16.45
N LYS A 146 10.28 -5.05 -15.41
CA LYS A 146 10.77 -4.97 -14.01
C LYS A 146 11.50 -6.23 -13.56
N ALA A 147 11.09 -7.41 -14.04
CA ALA A 147 11.80 -8.65 -13.76
C ALA A 147 13.23 -8.60 -14.35
N ASP A 148 13.38 -8.10 -15.56
CA ASP A 148 14.68 -7.95 -16.22
C ASP A 148 15.57 -6.92 -15.50
N GLU A 149 15.01 -5.80 -15.04
CA GLU A 149 15.72 -4.82 -14.22
C GLU A 149 16.26 -5.42 -12.91
N CYS A 150 15.44 -6.20 -12.19
CA CYS A 150 15.85 -6.88 -10.96
C CYS A 150 16.98 -7.89 -11.21
N LEU A 151 16.94 -8.62 -12.33
CA LEU A 151 18.02 -9.54 -12.71
C LEU A 151 19.33 -8.79 -12.94
N VAL A 152 19.30 -7.62 -13.58
CA VAL A 152 20.49 -6.78 -13.80
C VAL A 152 21.06 -6.28 -12.47
N GLU A 153 20.23 -5.80 -11.55
CA GLU A 153 20.68 -5.33 -10.22
C GLU A 153 21.28 -6.45 -9.37
N SER A 154 20.68 -7.65 -9.38
CA SER A 154 21.19 -8.81 -8.65
C SER A 154 22.53 -9.31 -9.18
N VAL A 155 22.76 -9.21 -10.50
CA VAL A 155 24.05 -9.52 -11.13
C VAL A 155 25.09 -8.45 -10.80
N CYS A 156 24.72 -7.16 -10.81
CA CYS A 156 25.63 -6.06 -10.49
C CYS A 156 26.05 -5.98 -9.01
N LEU A 157 25.24 -6.47 -8.07
CA LEU A 157 25.60 -6.57 -6.64
C LEU A 157 26.50 -7.77 -6.30
N SER A 158 26.80 -8.61 -7.30
CA SER A 158 27.64 -9.82 -7.14
C SER A 158 29.03 -9.72 -7.78
N VAL A 159 29.42 -8.54 -8.27
CA VAL A 159 30.74 -8.22 -8.85
C VAL A 159 31.53 -7.27 -7.96
#